data_AF-A0A6J2KME4-F1
#
_entry.id   AF-A0A6J2KME4-F1
#
_cell.length_a   1.000
_cell.length_b   1.000
_cell.length_c   1.000
_cell.angle_alpha   90.00
_cell.angle_beta   90.00
_cell.angle_gamma   90.00
#
_symmetry.space_group_name_H-M   'P 1'
#
loop_
_entity.id
_entity.type
_entity.pdbx_description
1 polymer ?
#
loop_
_entity_poly.entity_id
_entity_poly.type
_entity_poly.pdbx_seq_one_letter_code
_entity_poly.pdbx_strand_id
1 'polypeptide(L)'
;MKSSPINALQVECGDAPLFLRRQYLSDRFLFKVIQSPYHPLISKLHILSDFISSNKYWYHKDYPCLFNSFVSYLRLPCPVFQYQKFPLFDISFKALIFQPQVLLDLGIEKKCHSANSQLNRYIAKHWSDWLIIYTDASKLSDQGCVGSAVWIPKYNVILNFKCPPQASVFSGESIAILPF
;
A
#
# COMPACT_ATOMS: atom_id res chain seq x y z
N MET A 1 -24.09 -13.40 23.70
CA MET A 1 -24.19 -12.31 24.70
C MET A 1 -23.06 -11.32 24.44
N LYS A 2 -23.37 -10.05 24.16
CA LYS A 2 -22.39 -8.95 24.27
C LYS A 2 -22.33 -8.60 25.75
N SER A 3 -21.30 -9.08 26.47
CA SER A 3 -21.12 -8.70 27.88
C SER A 3 -20.06 -7.61 27.97
N SER A 4 -20.39 -6.50 28.62
CA SER A 4 -19.50 -5.36 28.86
C SER A 4 -18.13 -5.74 29.48
N PRO A 5 -18.02 -6.77 30.35
CA PRO A 5 -16.74 -7.17 30.92
C PRO A 5 -15.74 -7.69 29.88
N ILE A 6 -16.21 -8.40 28.84
CA ILE A 6 -15.32 -8.95 27.81
C ILE A 6 -14.74 -7.82 26.95
N ASN A 7 -15.54 -6.81 26.63
CA ASN A 7 -15.08 -5.67 25.85
C ASN A 7 -14.06 -4.83 26.65
N ALA A 8 -14.29 -4.62 27.94
CA ALA A 8 -13.36 -3.90 28.81
C ALA A 8 -12.00 -4.62 28.90
N LEU A 9 -12.00 -5.93 29.11
CA LEU A 9 -10.78 -6.74 29.16
C LEU A 9 -10.03 -6.75 27.82
N GLN A 10 -10.77 -6.83 26.70
CA GLN A 10 -10.19 -6.74 25.36
C GLN A 10 -9.47 -5.41 25.13
N VAL A 11 -10.06 -4.29 25.57
CA VAL A 11 -9.43 -2.98 25.48
C VAL A 11 -8.17 -2.90 26.35
N GLU A 12 -8.24 -3.40 27.59
CA GLU A 12 -7.10 -3.41 28.52
C GLU A 12 -5.92 -4.24 27.98
N CYS A 13 -6.20 -5.39 27.36
CA CYS A 13 -5.18 -6.25 26.76
C CYS A 13 -4.74 -5.82 25.34
N GLY A 14 -5.32 -4.78 24.77
CA GLY A 14 -5.06 -4.37 23.38
C GLY A 14 -5.55 -5.39 22.33
N ASP A 15 -6.50 -6.24 22.69
CA ASP A 15 -6.98 -7.35 21.89
C ASP A 15 -8.22 -6.98 21.08
N ALA A 16 -8.22 -7.26 19.78
CA ALA A 16 -9.39 -7.00 18.94
C ALA A 16 -10.57 -7.94 19.32
N PRO A 17 -11.82 -7.48 19.19
CA PRO A 17 -13.01 -8.31 19.35
C PRO A 17 -12.94 -9.63 18.57
N LEU A 18 -13.40 -10.72 19.19
CA LEU A 18 -13.26 -12.08 18.66
C LEU A 18 -13.78 -12.24 17.21
N PHE A 19 -14.89 -11.59 16.87
CA PHE A 19 -15.45 -11.68 15.52
C PHE A 19 -14.54 -11.03 14.47
N LEU A 20 -13.90 -9.89 14.79
CA LEU A 20 -12.91 -9.24 13.92
C LEU A 20 -11.68 -10.12 13.75
N ARG A 21 -11.19 -10.74 14.83
CA ARG A 21 -10.06 -11.67 14.76
C ARG A 21 -10.36 -12.86 13.86
N ARG A 22 -11.54 -13.47 13.96
CA ARG A 22 -11.97 -14.57 13.08
C ARG A 22 -12.04 -14.15 11.63
N GLN A 23 -12.58 -12.95 11.35
CA GLN A 23 -12.64 -12.42 9.99
C GLN A 23 -11.22 -12.15 9.44
N TYR A 24 -10.37 -11.47 10.20
CA TYR A 24 -8.98 -11.21 9.83
C TYR A 24 -8.20 -12.49 9.51
N LEU A 25 -8.32 -13.53 10.35
CA LEU A 25 -7.68 -14.81 10.10
C LEU A 25 -8.21 -15.49 8.83
N SER A 26 -9.51 -15.37 8.56
CA SER A 26 -10.15 -15.91 7.35
C SER A 26 -9.67 -15.17 6.10
N ASP A 27 -9.58 -13.85 6.15
CA ASP A 27 -9.06 -13.01 5.06
C ASP A 27 -7.61 -13.40 4.75
N ARG A 28 -6.77 -13.47 5.79
CA ARG A 28 -5.34 -13.82 5.64
C ARG A 28 -5.14 -15.22 5.10
N PHE A 29 -5.98 -16.17 5.52
CA PHE A 29 -5.96 -17.54 4.99
C PHE A 29 -6.37 -17.57 3.52
N LEU A 30 -7.48 -16.89 3.17
CA LEU A 30 -7.96 -16.85 1.80
C LEU A 30 -6.92 -16.24 0.84
N PHE A 31 -6.29 -15.13 1.21
CA PHE A 31 -5.27 -14.51 0.36
C PHE A 31 -4.06 -15.42 0.14
N LYS A 32 -3.68 -16.27 1.11
CA LYS A 32 -2.67 -17.32 0.90
C LYS A 32 -3.13 -18.40 -0.06
N VAL A 33 -4.38 -18.83 0.07
CA VAL A 33 -4.99 -19.85 -0.81
C VAL A 33 -5.04 -19.36 -2.26
N ILE A 34 -5.44 -18.10 -2.47
CA ILE A 34 -5.61 -17.50 -3.79
C ILE A 34 -4.26 -17.41 -4.54
N GLN A 35 -3.14 -17.22 -3.84
CA GLN A 35 -1.80 -17.23 -4.45
C GLN A 35 -1.46 -18.55 -5.15
N SER A 36 -2.16 -19.65 -4.83
CA SER A 36 -2.02 -20.93 -5.51
C SER A 36 -3.13 -21.07 -6.56
N PRO A 37 -2.83 -20.94 -7.86
CA PRO A 37 -3.85 -20.89 -8.92
C PRO A 37 -4.72 -22.15 -9.01
N TYR A 38 -4.20 -23.30 -8.58
CA TYR A 38 -4.89 -24.59 -8.63
C TYR A 38 -5.39 -25.07 -7.27
N HIS A 39 -5.58 -24.18 -6.30
CA HIS A 39 -6.01 -24.59 -4.97
C HIS A 39 -7.48 -25.11 -5.00
N PRO A 40 -7.76 -26.35 -4.57
CA PRO A 40 -9.07 -26.99 -4.72
C PRO A 40 -10.20 -26.32 -3.90
N LEU A 41 -9.84 -25.47 -2.94
CA LEU A 41 -10.82 -24.70 -2.17
C LEU A 41 -11.53 -23.63 -3.02
N ILE A 42 -10.88 -23.07 -4.05
CA ILE A 42 -11.46 -22.00 -4.85
C ILE A 42 -12.70 -22.49 -5.61
N SER A 43 -12.63 -23.65 -6.25
CA SER A 43 -13.79 -24.24 -6.93
C SER A 43 -14.93 -24.54 -5.97
N LYS A 44 -14.62 -25.04 -4.77
CA LYS A 44 -15.62 -25.28 -3.71
C LYS A 44 -16.29 -23.98 -3.23
N LEU A 45 -15.54 -22.88 -3.15
CA LEU A 45 -16.09 -21.57 -2.77
C LEU A 45 -17.02 -20.99 -3.84
N HIS A 46 -16.73 -21.22 -5.13
CA HIS A 46 -17.66 -20.89 -6.21
C HIS A 46 -18.96 -21.70 -6.11
N ILE A 47 -18.88 -23.02 -5.94
CA ILE A 47 -20.06 -23.89 -5.75
C ILE A 47 -20.87 -23.43 -4.53
N LEU A 48 -20.20 -23.09 -3.44
CA LEU A 48 -20.85 -22.56 -2.24
C LEU A 48 -21.54 -21.21 -2.50
N SER A 49 -20.95 -20.34 -3.32
CA SER A 49 -21.54 -19.05 -3.70
C SER A 49 -22.87 -19.22 -4.41
N ASP A 50 -22.95 -20.20 -5.32
CA ASP A 50 -24.19 -20.51 -6.04
C ASP A 50 -25.26 -21.07 -5.09
N PHE A 51 -24.86 -21.99 -4.20
CA PHE A 51 -25.77 -22.56 -3.20
C PHE A 51 -26.34 -21.51 -2.25
N ILE A 52 -25.48 -20.63 -1.71
CA ILE A 52 -25.88 -19.58 -0.77
C ILE A 52 -26.86 -18.61 -1.43
N SER A 53 -26.58 -18.21 -2.68
CA SER A 53 -27.43 -17.27 -3.42
C SER A 53 -28.85 -17.78 -3.67
N SER A 54 -29.02 -19.11 -3.73
CA SER A 54 -30.32 -19.78 -3.97
C SER A 54 -31.10 -20.15 -2.70
N ASN A 55 -30.50 -20.07 -1.52
CA ASN A 55 -31.06 -20.62 -0.30
C ASN A 55 -31.50 -19.54 0.70
N LYS A 56 -32.81 -19.48 0.96
CA LYS A 56 -33.45 -18.51 1.86
C LYS A 56 -32.93 -18.53 3.30
N TYR A 57 -32.37 -19.65 3.75
CA TYR A 57 -31.77 -19.77 5.10
C TYR A 57 -30.75 -18.66 5.36
N TRP A 58 -29.95 -18.33 4.36
CA TRP A 58 -28.86 -17.38 4.50
C TRP A 58 -29.29 -15.91 4.46
N TYR A 59 -30.55 -15.60 4.15
CA TYR A 59 -31.05 -14.23 4.28
C TYR A 59 -31.18 -13.77 5.73
N HIS A 60 -31.23 -14.71 6.67
CA HIS A 60 -31.44 -14.44 8.09
C HIS A 60 -30.25 -14.85 8.98
N LYS A 61 -29.14 -15.26 8.37
CA LYS A 61 -27.95 -15.78 9.06
C LYS A 61 -26.69 -15.16 8.47
N ASP A 62 -25.75 -14.81 9.35
CA ASP A 62 -24.43 -14.37 8.92
C ASP A 62 -23.71 -15.49 8.15
N TYR A 63 -23.05 -15.11 7.07
CA TYR A 63 -22.22 -16.05 6.33
C TYR A 63 -20.98 -16.45 7.15
N PRO A 64 -20.42 -17.66 6.91
CA PRO A 64 -19.12 -18.02 7.45
C PRO A 64 -18.04 -17.00 7.08
N CYS A 65 -17.12 -16.71 8.00
CA CYS A 65 -16.07 -15.70 7.79
C CYS A 65 -15.26 -15.91 6.49
N LEU A 66 -14.93 -17.16 6.16
CA LEU A 66 -14.22 -17.50 4.92
C LEU A 66 -15.02 -17.15 3.66
N PHE A 67 -16.35 -17.32 3.68
CA PHE A 67 -17.20 -16.92 2.57
C PHE A 67 -17.30 -15.41 2.46
N ASN A 68 -17.39 -14.69 3.59
CA ASN A 68 -17.30 -13.22 3.58
C ASN A 68 -16.00 -12.74 2.95
N SER A 69 -14.86 -13.35 3.31
CA SER A 69 -13.57 -13.05 2.69
C SER A 69 -13.60 -13.28 1.17
N PHE A 70 -14.22 -14.38 0.74
CA PHE A 70 -14.32 -14.73 -0.68
C PHE A 70 -15.19 -13.75 -1.47
N VAL A 71 -16.35 -13.37 -0.92
CA VAL A 71 -17.21 -12.36 -1.53
C VAL A 71 -16.51 -11.00 -1.61
N SER A 72 -15.79 -10.60 -0.55
CA SER A 72 -14.98 -9.39 -0.57
C SER A 72 -13.88 -9.43 -1.62
N TYR A 73 -13.20 -10.59 -1.77
CA TYR A 73 -12.20 -10.80 -2.81
C TYR A 73 -12.78 -10.64 -4.22
N LEU A 74 -13.94 -11.25 -4.51
CA LEU A 74 -14.60 -11.12 -5.82
C LEU A 74 -15.02 -9.69 -6.16
N ARG A 75 -15.15 -8.81 -5.15
CA ARG A 75 -15.54 -7.40 -5.29
C ARG A 75 -14.36 -6.43 -5.26
N LEU A 76 -13.12 -6.93 -5.23
CA LEU A 76 -11.96 -6.05 -5.22
C LEU A 76 -11.95 -5.17 -6.49
N PRO A 77 -11.71 -3.86 -6.33
CA PRO A 77 -11.79 -2.91 -7.45
C PRO A 77 -10.62 -3.05 -8.44
N CYS A 78 -9.62 -3.84 -8.08
CA CYS A 78 -8.41 -4.06 -8.86
C CYS A 78 -7.98 -5.53 -8.79
N PRO A 79 -7.33 -6.04 -9.84
CA PRO A 79 -6.80 -7.40 -9.83
C PRO A 79 -5.74 -7.56 -8.73
N VAL A 80 -5.77 -8.70 -8.06
CA VAL A 80 -4.74 -9.07 -7.08
C VAL A 80 -3.59 -9.73 -7.84
N PHE A 81 -2.43 -9.08 -7.85
CA PHE A 81 -1.21 -9.68 -8.37
C PHE A 81 -0.70 -10.77 -7.43
N GLN A 82 -0.41 -11.93 -8.00
CA GLN A 82 0.11 -13.09 -7.28
C GLN A 82 1.58 -13.25 -7.62
N TYR A 83 2.41 -13.40 -6.60
CA TYR A 83 3.83 -13.69 -6.77
C TYR A 83 4.12 -15.08 -6.19
N GLN A 84 4.89 -15.89 -6.91
CA GLN A 84 5.29 -17.23 -6.44
C GLN A 84 6.23 -17.15 -5.22
N LYS A 85 6.95 -16.03 -5.10
CA LYS A 85 7.87 -15.73 -4.00
C LYS A 85 7.56 -14.33 -3.49
N PHE A 86 7.78 -14.11 -2.20
CA PHE A 86 7.62 -12.77 -1.63
C PHE A 86 8.66 -11.82 -2.29
N PRO A 87 8.26 -10.68 -2.88
CA PRO A 87 9.16 -9.82 -3.67
C PRO A 87 10.43 -9.37 -2.93
N LEU A 88 10.37 -9.25 -1.60
CA LEU A 88 11.54 -8.95 -0.75
C LEU A 88 12.71 -9.91 -1.01
N PHE A 89 12.41 -11.18 -1.30
CA PHE A 89 13.44 -12.19 -1.52
C PHE A 89 13.98 -12.20 -2.95
N ASP A 90 13.39 -11.44 -3.87
CA ASP A 90 13.94 -11.24 -5.22
C ASP A 90 14.89 -10.03 -5.28
N ILE A 91 14.86 -9.17 -4.26
CA ILE A 91 15.75 -8.03 -4.11
C ILE A 91 17.10 -8.51 -3.57
N SER A 92 18.20 -7.97 -4.11
CA SER A 92 19.54 -8.29 -3.62
C SER A 92 19.68 -7.89 -2.14
N PHE A 93 20.35 -8.74 -1.35
CA PHE A 93 20.57 -8.45 0.07
C PHE A 93 21.25 -7.09 0.31
N LYS A 94 22.19 -6.71 -0.58
CA LYS A 94 22.86 -5.41 -0.54
C LYS A 94 21.89 -4.24 -0.62
N ALA A 95 20.87 -4.31 -1.49
CA ALA A 95 19.86 -3.27 -1.60
C ALA A 95 18.95 -3.21 -0.37
N LEU A 96 18.63 -4.37 0.25
CA LEU A 96 17.79 -4.42 1.45
C LEU A 96 18.46 -3.77 2.68
N ILE A 97 19.78 -3.90 2.81
CA ILE A 97 20.54 -3.30 3.91
C ILE A 97 21.06 -1.90 3.59
N PHE A 98 20.88 -1.43 2.36
CA PHE A 98 21.35 -0.12 1.95
C PHE A 98 20.54 0.97 2.66
N GLN A 99 21.24 1.77 3.46
CA GLN A 99 20.64 2.89 4.17
C GLN A 99 21.24 4.19 3.61
N PRO A 100 20.56 4.88 2.68
CA PRO A 100 21.03 6.15 2.19
C PRO A 100 21.03 7.18 3.32
N GLN A 101 22.01 8.08 3.31
CA GLN A 101 22.01 9.22 4.22
C GLN A 101 20.90 10.18 3.79
N VAL A 102 19.87 10.31 4.61
CA VAL A 102 18.76 11.24 4.37
C VAL A 102 18.97 12.49 5.23
N LEU A 103 19.15 13.63 4.58
CA LEU A 103 19.24 14.93 5.22
C LEU A 103 17.87 15.61 5.17
N LEU A 104 17.20 15.70 6.33
CA LEU A 104 15.87 16.31 6.45
C LEU A 104 15.93 17.81 6.79
N ASP A 105 17.04 18.25 7.37
CA ASP A 105 17.26 19.65 7.74
C ASP A 105 18.67 20.07 7.32
N LEU A 106 18.72 21.17 6.56
CA LEU A 106 19.97 21.79 6.12
C LEU A 106 20.28 23.07 6.92
N GLY A 107 19.46 23.40 7.92
CA GLY A 107 19.52 24.64 8.69
C GLY A 107 19.07 25.86 7.90
N ILE A 108 18.29 25.66 6.83
CA ILE A 108 17.81 26.74 5.94
C ILE A 108 16.33 27.01 6.23
N GLU A 109 16.03 28.21 6.73
CA GLU A 109 14.66 28.62 6.99
C GLU A 109 13.87 28.83 5.69
N LYS A 110 12.83 28.01 5.49
CA LYS A 110 11.98 28.04 4.28
C LYS A 110 11.34 29.41 3.99
N LYS A 111 11.09 30.23 5.02
CA LYS A 111 10.41 31.54 4.88
C LYS A 111 11.38 32.71 4.61
N CYS A 112 12.69 32.47 4.61
CA CYS A 112 13.66 33.52 4.34
C CYS A 112 13.69 33.85 2.84
N HIS A 113 13.71 35.14 2.48
CA HIS A 113 13.81 35.58 1.08
C HIS A 113 15.10 35.10 0.39
N SER A 114 16.13 34.78 1.18
CA SER A 114 17.42 34.27 0.68
C SER A 114 17.54 32.73 0.68
N ALA A 115 16.49 31.99 1.05
CA ALA A 115 16.55 30.53 1.23
C ALA A 115 17.04 29.79 -0.03
N ASN A 116 16.56 30.17 -1.21
CA ASN A 116 16.97 29.55 -2.47
C ASN A 116 18.47 29.77 -2.76
N SER A 117 18.96 30.98 -2.55
CA SER A 117 20.37 31.32 -2.72
C SER A 117 21.27 30.61 -1.69
N GLN A 118 20.79 30.46 -0.45
CA GLN A 118 21.48 29.69 0.58
C GLN A 118 21.56 28.19 0.22
N LEU A 119 20.45 27.62 -0.26
CA LEU A 119 20.39 26.23 -0.70
C LEU A 119 21.35 25.97 -1.86
N ASN A 120 21.30 26.80 -2.89
CA ASN A 120 22.20 26.66 -4.05
C ASN A 120 23.68 26.78 -3.64
N ARG A 121 24.01 27.68 -2.71
CA ARG A 121 25.37 27.80 -2.18
C ARG A 121 25.79 26.56 -1.38
N TYR A 122 24.89 26.02 -0.57
CA TYR A 122 25.13 24.83 0.21
C TYR A 122 25.36 23.61 -0.70
N ILE A 123 24.51 23.44 -1.72
CA ILE A 123 24.66 22.39 -2.72
C ILE A 123 25.97 22.55 -3.50
N ALA A 124 26.29 23.76 -3.98
CA ALA A 124 27.54 23.99 -4.71
C ALA A 124 28.79 23.71 -3.85
N LYS A 125 28.70 23.91 -2.53
CA LYS A 125 29.81 23.66 -1.59
C LYS A 125 30.01 22.17 -1.30
N HIS A 126 28.92 21.41 -1.14
CA HIS A 126 28.98 20.02 -0.67
C HIS A 126 28.79 18.98 -1.80
N TRP A 127 28.17 19.36 -2.91
CA TRP A 127 27.71 18.46 -3.98
C TRP A 127 27.82 19.11 -5.38
N SER A 128 28.94 19.78 -5.67
CA SER A 128 29.18 20.51 -6.94
C SER A 128 28.96 19.68 -8.20
N ASP A 129 29.26 18.38 -8.17
CA ASP A 129 29.20 17.48 -9.33
C ASP A 129 27.98 16.53 -9.31
N TRP A 130 27.09 16.69 -8.34
CA TRP A 130 25.95 15.80 -8.19
C TRP A 130 24.81 16.17 -9.15
N LEU A 131 24.09 15.16 -9.62
CA LEU A 131 22.89 15.36 -10.41
C LEU A 131 21.74 15.71 -9.47
N ILE A 132 21.25 16.95 -9.58
CA ILE A 132 20.07 17.40 -8.84
C ILE A 132 18.83 16.88 -9.56
N ILE A 133 17.98 16.15 -8.84
CA ILE A 133 16.71 15.63 -9.31
C ILE A 133 15.63 16.12 -8.36
N TYR A 134 14.54 16.65 -8.90
CA TYR A 134 13.37 17.04 -8.14
C TYR A 134 12.26 16.04 -8.42
N THR A 135 11.61 15.56 -7.36
CA THR A 135 10.48 14.64 -7.44
C THR A 135 9.28 15.24 -6.73
N ASP A 136 8.09 14.93 -7.21
CA ASP A 136 6.84 15.31 -6.54
C ASP A 136 5.74 14.32 -6.92
N ALA A 137 4.80 14.09 -6.01
CA ALA A 137 3.57 13.37 -6.32
C ALA A 137 2.35 14.09 -5.76
N SER A 138 1.27 14.06 -6.54
CA SER A 138 0.04 14.75 -6.18
C SER A 138 -1.20 13.92 -6.48
N LYS A 139 -2.24 14.14 -5.67
CA LYS A 139 -3.57 13.56 -5.85
C LYS A 139 -4.61 14.65 -5.70
N LEU A 140 -5.39 14.90 -6.76
CA LEU A 140 -6.35 16.01 -6.80
C LEU A 140 -7.66 15.72 -6.05
N SER A 141 -8.01 14.45 -5.89
CA SER A 141 -9.19 14.01 -5.16
C SER A 141 -9.01 12.57 -4.69
N ASP A 142 -9.75 12.14 -3.67
CA ASP A 142 -9.62 10.78 -3.11
C ASP A 142 -9.85 9.67 -4.15
N GLN A 143 -10.74 9.92 -5.11
CA GLN A 143 -11.06 9.02 -6.23
C GLN A 143 -10.23 9.29 -7.49
N GLY A 144 -9.38 10.32 -7.47
CA GLY A 144 -8.52 10.70 -8.58
C GLY A 144 -7.31 9.78 -8.73
N CYS A 145 -6.70 9.79 -9.91
CA CYS A 145 -5.39 9.17 -10.11
C CYS A 145 -4.31 9.98 -9.39
N VAL A 146 -3.23 9.30 -8.97
CA VAL A 146 -2.03 9.98 -8.47
C VAL A 146 -1.12 10.29 -9.64
N GLY A 147 -0.71 11.55 -9.77
CA GLY A 147 0.35 11.97 -10.66
C GLY A 147 1.69 11.92 -9.93
N SER A 148 2.73 11.46 -10.61
CA SER A 148 4.11 11.46 -10.12
C SER A 148 4.99 12.10 -11.17
N ALA A 149 5.87 13.01 -10.78
CA ALA A 149 6.70 13.79 -11.68
C ALA A 149 8.15 13.81 -11.23
N VAL A 150 9.05 13.84 -12.21
CA VAL A 150 10.50 13.98 -12.02
C VAL A 150 10.99 15.09 -12.94
N TRP A 151 11.79 16.00 -12.39
CA TRP A 151 12.47 17.06 -13.12
C TRP A 151 13.98 16.97 -12.92
N ILE A 152 14.70 16.89 -14.03
CA ILE A 152 16.17 16.89 -14.07
C ILE A 152 16.65 18.15 -14.81
N PRO A 153 16.94 19.26 -14.09
CA PRO A 153 17.25 20.54 -14.72
C PRO A 153 18.48 20.49 -15.63
N LYS A 154 19.51 19.72 -15.26
CA LYS A 154 20.77 19.61 -16.02
C LYS A 154 20.56 19.17 -17.47
N TYR A 155 19.57 18.30 -17.70
CA TYR A 155 19.27 17.74 -19.02
C TYR A 155 17.96 18.27 -19.60
N ASN A 156 17.26 19.15 -18.89
CA ASN A 156 15.92 19.62 -19.26
C ASN A 156 14.93 18.45 -19.49
N VAL A 157 14.97 17.43 -18.64
CA VAL A 157 14.13 16.23 -18.74
C VAL A 157 12.99 16.31 -17.73
N ILE A 158 11.77 16.04 -18.22
CA ILE A 158 10.56 15.86 -17.40
C ILE A 158 10.06 14.43 -17.62
N LEU A 159 9.86 13.69 -16.54
CA LEU A 159 9.15 12.41 -16.56
C LEU A 159 7.85 12.55 -15.78
N ASN A 160 6.76 12.08 -16.37
CA ASN A 160 5.43 12.11 -15.75
C ASN A 160 4.83 10.71 -15.77
N PHE A 161 4.38 10.24 -14.61
CA PHE A 161 3.78 8.93 -14.42
C PHE A 161 2.37 9.11 -13.88
N LYS A 162 1.44 8.29 -14.40
CA LYS A 162 0.07 8.22 -13.91
C LYS A 162 -0.14 6.90 -13.19
N CYS A 163 -0.43 6.99 -11.89
CA CYS A 163 -0.73 5.82 -11.08
C CYS A 163 -2.24 5.56 -11.02
N PRO A 164 -2.67 4.33 -10.72
CA PRO A 164 -4.09 4.02 -10.53
C PRO A 164 -4.73 4.84 -9.40
N PRO A 165 -6.07 5.03 -9.41
CA PRO A 165 -6.79 5.75 -8.35
C PRO A 165 -6.60 5.18 -6.93
N GLN A 166 -6.35 3.87 -6.84
CA GLN A 166 -6.10 3.16 -5.60
C GLN A 166 -4.74 3.50 -4.98
N ALA A 167 -3.83 4.11 -5.75
CA ALA A 167 -2.53 4.54 -5.25
C ALA A 167 -2.69 5.73 -4.28
N SER A 168 -1.77 5.79 -3.31
CA SER A 168 -1.60 6.94 -2.42
C SER A 168 -0.54 7.89 -2.97
N VAL A 169 -0.52 9.13 -2.46
CA VAL A 169 0.57 10.08 -2.77
C VAL A 169 1.93 9.47 -2.45
N PHE A 170 2.07 8.77 -1.32
CA PHE A 170 3.31 8.06 -0.95
C PHE A 170 3.76 7.01 -1.99
N SER A 171 2.80 6.34 -2.64
CA SER A 171 3.11 5.41 -3.73
C SER A 171 3.66 6.16 -4.94
N GLY A 172 3.06 7.31 -5.26
CA GLY A 172 3.54 8.21 -6.31
C GLY A 172 4.94 8.77 -6.03
N GLU A 173 5.23 9.15 -4.79
CA GLU A 173 6.57 9.61 -4.37
C GLU A 173 7.60 8.49 -4.55
N SER A 174 7.26 7.27 -4.13
CA SER A 174 8.14 6.10 -4.30
C SER A 174 8.41 5.80 -5.78
N ILE A 175 7.39 5.95 -6.64
CA ILE A 175 7.50 5.80 -8.09
C ILE A 175 8.34 6.92 -8.72
N ALA A 176 8.32 8.13 -8.16
CA ALA A 176 9.16 9.22 -8.67
C ALA A 176 10.65 8.97 -8.40
N ILE A 177 10.97 8.28 -7.30
CA ILE A 177 12.35 7.98 -6.88
C ILE A 177 12.91 6.75 -7.61
N LEU A 178 12.10 5.71 -7.83
CA LEU A 178 12.53 4.41 -8.37
C LEU A 178 13.25 4.39 -9.75
N PRO A 179 13.04 5.33 -10.68
CA PRO A 179 13.73 5.35 -11.97
C PRO A 179 15.25 5.58 -11.90
N PHE A 180 15.81 5.81 -10.70
CA PHE A 180 17.21 6.16 -10.45
C PHE A 180 17.82 5.30 -9.33
#